data_AF-A0A8B9S0W0-F1
#
_entry.id   AF-A0A8B9S0W0-F1
#
_cell.length_a   1.000
_cell.length_b   1.000
_cell.length_c   1.000
_cell.angle_alpha   90.00
_cell.angle_beta   90.00
_cell.angle_gamma   90.00
#
_symmetry.space_group_name_H-M   'P 1'
#
loop_
_entity.id
_entity.type
_entity.pdbx_description
1 polymer ?
#
loop_
_entity_poly.entity_id
_entity_poly.type
_entity_poly.pdbx_seq_one_letter_code
_entity_poly.pdbx_strand_id
1 'polypeptide(L)'
;RELLAVGREDFPRYLRALGRPPDLDGFFPSKSYDLGAFYQRAGHPTREMLLRCRSCGRDCGPENSTAIFTRLGKCYTFNSGGPGREVLTTLQGGAGNGLELMLNVQQEEYLPVWGDTDETSYEAGVKVQIHSQEEPPFIDQLGFGVAPGFQTFVSCQQQRLVYLPPPWGDCKATPIESDFFTNYSITACRLDCETRYLAENCNCRMVHMPGNANVCTPEQYKECADPALDFLVKKDSEYCACRTPCAMVRYGKELSMVKIPSKASARYLAKKFNKTEQYIADNVLVLDIFFEALNYEMIEQKKAYEVAGLLGDIGGQMGLFIGASLLTILEIFDYLYEVSARPAPRPCTGCRGAG
;
A
#
# COMPACT_ATOMS: atom_id res chain seq x y z
N ARG A 1 -36.61 -8.41 -1.30
CA ARG A 1 -35.80 -8.92 -2.42
C ARG A 1 -36.22 -8.16 -3.67
N GLU A 2 -35.36 -7.31 -4.19
CA GLU A 2 -35.67 -6.44 -5.34
C GLU A 2 -34.58 -6.59 -6.38
N LEU A 3 -34.98 -6.71 -7.65
CA LEU A 3 -34.06 -6.54 -8.77
C LEU A 3 -33.81 -5.04 -8.90
N LEU A 4 -32.54 -4.64 -8.82
CA LEU A 4 -32.16 -3.26 -9.08
C LEU A 4 -32.64 -2.87 -10.50
N ALA A 5 -33.26 -1.69 -10.61
CA ALA A 5 -33.72 -1.10 -11.87
C ALA A 5 -34.86 -1.83 -12.62
N VAL A 6 -35.55 -2.79 -12.00
CA VAL A 6 -36.77 -3.38 -12.56
C VAL A 6 -37.93 -3.12 -11.58
N GLY A 7 -39.07 -2.63 -12.07
CA GLY A 7 -40.27 -2.55 -11.23
C GLY A 7 -40.71 -3.97 -10.82
N ARG A 8 -41.25 -4.15 -9.61
CA ARG A 8 -41.72 -5.49 -9.17
C ARG A 8 -42.73 -6.11 -10.15
N GLU A 9 -43.52 -5.27 -10.79
CA GLU A 9 -44.46 -5.66 -11.85
C GLU A 9 -43.78 -6.15 -13.15
N ASP A 10 -42.56 -5.71 -13.42
CA ASP A 10 -41.78 -6.07 -14.61
C ASP A 10 -40.83 -7.26 -14.41
N PHE A 11 -40.65 -7.74 -13.17
CA PHE A 11 -39.81 -8.92 -12.86
C PHE A 11 -40.11 -10.13 -13.76
N PRO A 12 -41.39 -10.53 -13.99
CA PRO A 12 -41.69 -11.69 -14.82
C PRO A 12 -41.34 -11.50 -16.29
N ARG A 13 -41.34 -10.25 -16.77
CA ARG A 13 -40.99 -9.89 -18.15
C ARG A 13 -39.48 -9.87 -18.32
N TYR A 14 -38.76 -9.30 -17.37
CA TYR A 14 -37.30 -9.29 -17.32
C TYR A 14 -36.72 -10.71 -17.24
N LEU A 15 -37.23 -11.56 -16.34
CA LEU A 15 -36.77 -12.95 -16.21
C LEU A 15 -37.00 -13.76 -17.49
N ARG A 16 -38.13 -13.56 -18.17
CA ARG A 16 -38.41 -14.18 -19.48
C ARG A 16 -37.44 -13.70 -20.57
N ALA A 17 -37.06 -12.43 -20.57
CA ALA A 17 -36.06 -11.90 -21.51
C ALA A 17 -34.69 -12.55 -21.31
N LEU A 18 -34.35 -12.93 -20.07
CA LEU A 18 -33.16 -13.69 -19.72
C LEU A 18 -33.30 -15.22 -19.94
N GLY A 19 -34.41 -15.69 -20.52
CA GLY A 19 -34.67 -17.12 -20.73
C GLY A 19 -34.89 -17.91 -19.44
N ARG A 20 -35.22 -17.26 -18.32
CA ARG A 20 -35.45 -17.88 -17.02
C ARG A 20 -36.94 -17.93 -16.66
N PRO A 21 -37.39 -18.93 -15.88
CA PRO A 21 -38.75 -18.95 -15.36
C PRO A 21 -39.02 -17.68 -14.53
N PRO A 22 -40.27 -17.19 -14.46
CA PRO A 22 -40.65 -15.99 -13.70
C PRO A 22 -40.63 -16.21 -12.17
N ASP A 23 -39.85 -17.19 -11.71
CA ASP A 23 -39.69 -17.54 -10.31
C ASP A 23 -38.40 -16.90 -9.77
N LEU A 24 -38.55 -16.16 -8.67
CA LEU A 24 -37.47 -15.44 -8.00
C LEU A 24 -36.78 -16.32 -6.94
N ASP A 25 -37.34 -17.48 -6.59
CA ASP A 25 -36.83 -18.34 -5.51
C ASP A 25 -35.45 -18.95 -5.80
N GLY A 26 -34.97 -18.85 -7.04
CA GLY A 26 -33.58 -19.18 -7.43
C GLY A 26 -32.80 -18.03 -8.09
N PHE A 27 -33.41 -16.84 -8.23
CA PHE A 27 -32.73 -15.69 -8.83
C PHE A 27 -31.83 -14.98 -7.82
N PHE A 28 -32.34 -14.81 -6.60
CA PHE A 28 -31.56 -14.19 -5.53
C PHE A 28 -30.59 -15.19 -4.91
N PRO A 29 -29.40 -14.72 -4.47
CA PRO A 29 -28.46 -15.56 -3.77
C PRO A 29 -29.14 -16.35 -2.63
N SER A 30 -28.89 -17.66 -2.59
CA SER A 30 -29.41 -18.54 -1.54
C SER A 30 -28.90 -18.09 -0.16
N LYS A 31 -29.53 -18.58 0.92
CA LYS A 31 -29.00 -18.37 2.29
C LYS A 31 -27.56 -18.91 2.50
N SER A 32 -27.05 -19.69 1.55
CA SER A 32 -25.70 -20.24 1.51
C SER A 32 -24.77 -19.49 0.54
N TYR A 33 -25.14 -18.29 0.13
CA TYR A 33 -24.33 -17.50 -0.81
C TYR A 33 -23.12 -16.92 -0.10
N ASP A 34 -21.95 -17.41 -0.50
CA ASP A 34 -20.66 -16.89 -0.08
C ASP A 34 -20.17 -15.87 -1.11
N LEU A 35 -20.05 -14.62 -0.65
CA LEU A 35 -19.57 -13.51 -1.47
C LEU A 35 -18.10 -13.71 -1.88
N GLY A 36 -17.27 -14.35 -1.02
CA GLY A 36 -15.89 -14.69 -1.37
C GLY A 36 -15.83 -15.65 -2.56
N ALA A 37 -16.64 -16.72 -2.53
CA ALA A 37 -16.76 -17.64 -3.65
C ALA A 37 -17.31 -16.96 -4.92
N PHE A 38 -18.19 -15.96 -4.77
CA PHE A 38 -18.67 -15.17 -5.89
C PHE A 38 -17.54 -14.37 -6.57
N TYR A 39 -16.79 -13.55 -5.82
CA TYR A 39 -15.66 -12.81 -6.41
C TYR A 39 -14.61 -13.74 -7.02
N GLN A 40 -14.36 -14.90 -6.42
CA GLN A 40 -13.43 -15.88 -6.96
C GLN A 40 -13.86 -16.43 -8.32
N ARG A 41 -15.17 -16.66 -8.52
CA ARG A 41 -15.73 -17.23 -9.76
C ARG A 41 -16.04 -16.17 -10.82
N ALA A 42 -16.61 -15.04 -10.42
CA ALA A 42 -17.08 -13.99 -11.32
C ALA A 42 -15.98 -12.99 -11.71
N GLY A 43 -14.92 -12.86 -10.90
CA GLY A 43 -13.80 -11.99 -11.24
C GLY A 43 -13.03 -12.48 -12.47
N HIS A 44 -12.60 -11.53 -13.30
CA HIS A 44 -11.90 -11.81 -14.56
C HIS A 44 -10.70 -12.77 -14.37
N PRO A 45 -10.62 -13.87 -15.11
CA PRO A 45 -9.52 -14.82 -14.99
C PRO A 45 -8.26 -14.31 -15.70
N THR A 46 -7.10 -14.32 -15.02
CA THR A 46 -5.81 -13.92 -15.63
C THR A 46 -5.51 -14.66 -16.93
N ARG A 47 -5.92 -15.92 -17.04
CA ARG A 47 -5.65 -16.76 -18.21
C ARG A 47 -6.28 -16.23 -19.49
N GLU A 48 -7.37 -15.48 -19.38
CA GLU A 48 -8.08 -14.89 -20.52
C GLU A 48 -7.68 -13.43 -20.75
N MET A 49 -7.38 -12.71 -19.66
CA MET A 49 -6.88 -11.34 -19.76
C MET A 49 -5.45 -11.30 -20.31
N LEU A 50 -4.57 -12.20 -19.88
CA LEU A 50 -3.15 -12.17 -20.21
C LEU A 50 -2.88 -12.80 -21.57
N LEU A 51 -2.78 -11.95 -22.59
CA LEU A 51 -2.49 -12.37 -23.96
C LEU A 51 -1.00 -12.67 -24.18
N ARG A 52 -0.12 -11.90 -23.52
CA ARG A 52 1.34 -12.08 -23.57
C ARG A 52 1.97 -11.55 -22.30
N CYS A 53 3.01 -12.23 -21.80
CA CYS A 53 3.80 -11.81 -20.66
C CYS A 53 5.28 -12.06 -20.96
N ARG A 54 6.12 -11.08 -20.67
CA ARG A 54 7.58 -11.19 -20.79
C ARG A 54 8.24 -10.47 -19.62
N SER A 55 9.20 -11.12 -18.98
CA SER A 55 9.98 -10.57 -17.86
C SER A 55 11.46 -10.77 -18.15
N CYS A 56 12.23 -9.69 -18.23
CA CYS A 56 13.67 -9.73 -18.55
C CYS A 56 13.98 -10.57 -19.80
N GLY A 57 13.16 -10.41 -20.85
CA GLY A 57 13.28 -11.18 -22.11
C GLY A 57 12.80 -12.64 -22.06
N ARG A 58 12.38 -13.17 -20.91
CA ARG A 58 11.84 -14.53 -20.77
C ARG A 58 10.32 -14.51 -20.79
N ASP A 59 9.72 -15.50 -21.45
CA ASP A 59 8.27 -15.65 -21.44
C ASP A 59 7.79 -16.02 -20.02
N CYS A 60 6.67 -15.42 -19.62
CA CYS A 60 5.96 -15.75 -18.39
C CYS A 60 4.51 -16.11 -18.69
N GLY A 61 3.85 -16.74 -17.72
CA GLY A 61 2.44 -17.08 -17.84
C GLY A 61 1.62 -16.71 -16.60
N PRO A 62 0.32 -17.02 -16.62
CA PRO A 62 -0.62 -16.75 -15.54
C PRO A 62 -0.21 -17.36 -14.19
N GLU A 63 0.54 -18.46 -14.20
CA GLU A 63 1.08 -19.14 -13.02
C GLU A 63 2.04 -18.29 -12.19
N ASN A 64 2.70 -17.31 -12.82
CA ASN A 64 3.63 -16.39 -12.14
C ASN A 64 2.90 -15.28 -11.37
N SER A 65 1.59 -15.14 -11.55
CA SER A 65 0.76 -14.19 -10.83
C SER A 65 0.06 -14.87 -9.65
N THR A 66 -0.01 -14.20 -8.50
CA THR A 66 -0.81 -14.64 -7.36
C THR A 66 -2.14 -13.89 -7.35
N ALA A 67 -3.24 -14.61 -7.10
CA ALA A 67 -4.55 -13.99 -6.95
C ALA A 67 -4.65 -13.33 -5.57
N ILE A 68 -5.14 -12.10 -5.52
CA ILE A 68 -5.40 -11.35 -4.29
C ILE A 68 -6.72 -10.61 -4.43
N PHE A 69 -7.46 -10.49 -3.33
CA PHE A 69 -8.68 -9.70 -3.31
C PHE A 69 -8.39 -8.30 -2.82
N THR A 70 -8.90 -7.30 -3.54
CA THR A 70 -8.87 -5.89 -3.14
C THR A 70 -10.29 -5.34 -3.14
N ARG A 71 -10.48 -4.05 -2.83
CA ARG A 71 -11.77 -3.39 -3.00
C ARG A 71 -12.31 -3.43 -4.44
N LEU A 72 -11.45 -3.59 -5.44
CA LEU A 72 -11.83 -3.77 -6.84
C LEU A 72 -12.24 -5.22 -7.17
N GLY A 73 -12.26 -6.12 -6.19
CA GLY A 73 -12.54 -7.54 -6.37
C GLY A 73 -11.27 -8.36 -6.63
N LYS A 74 -11.32 -9.26 -7.61
CA LYS A 74 -10.23 -10.22 -7.88
C LYS A 74 -9.12 -9.56 -8.69
N CYS A 75 -7.95 -9.42 -8.05
CA CYS A 75 -6.76 -8.83 -8.65
C CYS A 75 -5.60 -9.84 -8.70
N TYR A 76 -4.51 -9.44 -9.36
CA TYR A 76 -3.35 -10.30 -9.58
C TYR A 76 -2.05 -9.55 -9.30
N THR A 77 -1.17 -10.16 -8.51
CA THR A 77 0.15 -9.62 -8.18
C THR A 77 1.23 -10.44 -8.88
N PHE A 78 2.00 -9.78 -9.73
CA PHE A 78 3.22 -10.35 -10.31
C PHE A 78 4.39 -10.18 -9.33
N ASN A 79 5.29 -11.18 -9.25
CA ASN A 79 6.48 -11.14 -8.38
C ASN A 79 6.16 -10.86 -6.89
N SER A 80 5.14 -11.53 -6.35
CA SER A 80 4.66 -11.29 -4.98
C SER A 80 5.59 -11.78 -3.87
N GLY A 81 6.65 -12.54 -4.18
CA GLY A 81 7.55 -13.09 -3.15
C GLY A 81 6.90 -14.08 -2.17
N GLY A 82 5.81 -14.75 -2.59
CA GLY A 82 5.10 -15.72 -1.74
C GLY A 82 5.93 -16.97 -1.39
N PRO A 83 5.50 -17.78 -0.41
CA PRO A 83 6.25 -18.94 0.05
C PRO A 83 6.56 -19.91 -1.10
N GLY A 84 7.86 -20.21 -1.28
CA GLY A 84 8.36 -21.07 -2.35
C GLY A 84 8.59 -20.38 -3.70
N ARG A 85 8.46 -19.05 -3.80
CA ARG A 85 8.78 -18.27 -5.01
C ARG A 85 9.93 -17.30 -4.73
N GLU A 86 10.98 -17.40 -5.54
CA GLU A 86 12.08 -16.45 -5.50
C GLU A 86 11.65 -15.09 -6.07
N VAL A 87 12.10 -14.01 -5.43
CA VAL A 87 11.84 -12.64 -5.89
C VAL A 87 12.72 -12.38 -7.10
N LEU A 88 12.09 -11.95 -8.20
CA LEU A 88 12.77 -11.64 -9.44
C LEU A 88 13.55 -10.33 -9.32
N THR A 89 14.79 -10.33 -9.81
CA THR A 89 15.68 -9.16 -9.87
C THR A 89 16.02 -8.80 -11.31
N THR A 90 16.24 -7.52 -11.59
CA THR A 90 16.75 -7.06 -12.88
C THR A 90 18.19 -6.53 -12.76
N LEU A 91 19.00 -6.80 -13.78
CA LEU A 91 20.42 -6.44 -13.82
C LEU A 91 20.72 -5.34 -14.84
N GLN A 92 19.70 -4.84 -15.55
CA GLN A 92 19.82 -3.80 -16.56
C GLN A 92 18.58 -2.92 -16.57
N GLY A 93 18.76 -1.62 -16.82
CA GLY A 93 17.65 -0.69 -17.05
C GLY A 93 17.04 -0.86 -18.44
N GLY A 94 15.91 -0.16 -18.66
CA GLY A 94 15.22 -0.08 -19.95
C GLY A 94 14.10 -1.11 -20.15
N ALA A 95 13.19 -0.78 -21.06
CA ALA A 95 11.93 -1.51 -21.27
C ALA A 95 12.09 -3.01 -21.55
N GLY A 96 13.13 -3.42 -22.30
CA GLY A 96 13.38 -4.83 -22.61
C GLY A 96 13.79 -5.69 -21.40
N ASN A 97 14.25 -5.06 -20.32
CA ASN A 97 14.74 -5.70 -19.10
C ASN A 97 13.73 -5.63 -17.94
N GLY A 98 12.52 -5.15 -18.22
CA GLY A 98 11.42 -5.06 -17.26
C GLY A 98 10.37 -6.14 -17.47
N LEU A 99 9.16 -5.82 -17.01
CA LEU A 99 7.94 -6.59 -17.20
C LEU A 99 7.12 -5.97 -18.32
N GLU A 100 6.78 -6.77 -19.33
CA GLU A 100 5.87 -6.41 -20.42
C GLU A 100 4.65 -7.33 -20.38
N LEU A 101 3.47 -6.72 -20.27
CA LEU A 101 2.18 -7.41 -20.26
C LEU A 101 1.32 -6.90 -21.42
N MET A 102 0.76 -7.82 -22.20
CA MET A 102 -0.32 -7.51 -23.14
C MET A 102 -1.61 -8.06 -22.54
N LEU A 103 -2.54 -7.17 -22.20
CA LEU A 103 -3.79 -7.50 -21.51
C LEU A 103 -5.00 -7.22 -22.42
N ASN A 104 -6.02 -8.06 -22.28
CA ASN A 104 -7.35 -7.90 -22.82
C ASN A 104 -8.32 -7.55 -21.69
N VAL A 105 -8.91 -6.35 -21.71
CA VAL A 105 -9.80 -5.91 -20.63
C VAL A 105 -11.20 -6.51 -20.68
N GLN A 106 -11.60 -7.13 -21.81
CA GLN A 106 -12.89 -7.81 -21.97
C GLN A 106 -14.12 -6.91 -21.68
N GLN A 107 -14.21 -5.75 -22.34
CA GLN A 107 -15.34 -4.83 -22.16
C GLN A 107 -16.71 -5.48 -22.46
N GLU A 108 -16.76 -6.56 -23.25
CA GLU A 108 -18.00 -7.31 -23.48
C GLU A 108 -18.55 -8.04 -22.25
N GLU A 109 -17.70 -8.30 -21.24
CA GLU A 109 -18.07 -8.94 -19.97
C GLU A 109 -18.37 -7.91 -18.87
N TYR A 110 -18.30 -6.61 -19.17
CA TYR A 110 -18.55 -5.57 -18.18
C TYR A 110 -20.02 -5.56 -17.78
N LEU A 111 -20.26 -5.35 -16.48
CA LEU A 111 -21.61 -5.22 -15.97
C LEU A 111 -22.25 -3.95 -16.55
N PRO A 112 -23.47 -4.05 -17.12
CA PRO A 112 -24.15 -2.90 -17.67
C PRO A 112 -24.53 -1.93 -16.55
N VAL A 113 -24.21 -0.65 -16.73
CA VAL A 113 -24.48 0.41 -15.76
C VAL A 113 -25.89 0.95 -15.97
N TRP A 114 -26.77 0.78 -14.98
CA TRP A 114 -28.17 1.20 -15.02
C TRP A 114 -28.57 2.20 -13.93
N GLY A 115 -27.62 2.61 -13.09
CA GLY A 115 -27.80 3.60 -12.04
C GLY A 115 -26.47 3.90 -11.36
N ASP A 116 -26.44 4.98 -10.57
CA ASP A 116 -25.22 5.42 -9.90
C ASP A 116 -25.11 4.72 -8.54
N THR A 117 -24.13 3.82 -8.38
CA THR A 117 -23.73 3.24 -7.10
C THR A 117 -22.22 3.40 -6.91
N ASP A 118 -21.74 3.26 -5.67
CA ASP A 118 -20.30 3.35 -5.36
C ASP A 118 -19.48 2.25 -6.05
N GLU A 119 -20.13 1.19 -6.53
CA GLU A 119 -19.52 0.07 -7.27
C GLU A 119 -19.60 0.22 -8.79
N THR A 120 -20.37 1.17 -9.33
CA THR A 120 -20.48 1.37 -10.79
C THR A 120 -19.35 2.22 -11.33
N SER A 121 -18.49 1.62 -12.15
CA SER A 121 -17.41 2.32 -12.86
C SER A 121 -17.80 2.64 -14.31
N TYR A 122 -17.68 3.90 -14.72
CA TYR A 122 -17.81 4.30 -16.13
C TYR A 122 -16.50 4.14 -16.94
N GLU A 123 -15.41 3.81 -16.25
CA GLU A 123 -14.07 3.74 -16.80
C GLU A 123 -13.79 2.35 -17.40
N ALA A 124 -13.03 2.30 -18.50
CA ALA A 124 -12.53 1.05 -19.07
C ALA A 124 -11.01 1.03 -19.06
N GLY A 125 -10.43 -0.03 -18.51
CA GLY A 125 -8.97 -0.15 -18.34
C GLY A 125 -8.61 -1.02 -17.15
N VAL A 126 -7.37 -0.89 -16.70
CA VAL A 126 -6.88 -1.55 -15.48
C VAL A 126 -6.26 -0.53 -14.54
N LYS A 127 -6.46 -0.72 -13.24
CA LYS A 127 -5.67 -0.03 -12.21
C LYS A 127 -4.46 -0.87 -11.86
N VAL A 128 -3.31 -0.22 -11.70
CA VAL A 128 -2.02 -0.86 -11.40
C VAL A 128 -1.37 -0.17 -10.22
N GLN A 129 -0.83 -0.95 -9.30
CA GLN A 129 -0.01 -0.45 -8.20
C GLN A 129 1.35 -1.14 -8.22
N ILE A 130 2.42 -0.35 -8.12
CA ILE A 130 3.78 -0.84 -7.95
C ILE A 130 4.14 -0.63 -6.48
N HIS A 131 4.44 -1.72 -5.78
CA HIS A 131 4.69 -1.71 -4.33
C HIS A 131 5.79 -2.73 -3.96
N SER A 132 6.33 -2.58 -2.75
CA SER A 132 7.26 -3.57 -2.17
C SER A 132 6.52 -4.87 -1.86
N GLN A 133 7.21 -6.01 -1.93
CA GLN A 133 6.65 -7.31 -1.53
C GLN A 133 6.25 -7.37 -0.05
N GLU A 134 6.85 -6.51 0.78
CA GLU A 134 6.56 -6.41 2.22
C GLU A 134 5.30 -5.57 2.52
N GLU A 135 4.75 -4.90 1.52
CA GLU A 135 3.59 -4.02 1.65
C GLU A 135 2.38 -4.64 0.95
N PRO A 136 1.21 -4.79 1.62
CA PRO A 136 0.00 -5.25 0.96
C PRO A 136 -0.52 -4.18 -0.02
N PRO A 137 -1.18 -4.59 -1.12
CA PRO A 137 -1.72 -3.65 -2.09
C PRO A 137 -2.91 -2.88 -1.54
N PHE A 138 -2.99 -1.61 -1.92
CA PHE A 138 -4.08 -0.67 -1.62
C PHE A 138 -4.43 0.12 -2.88
N ILE A 139 -4.81 -0.65 -3.91
CA ILE A 139 -4.88 -0.23 -5.32
C ILE A 139 -6.01 0.75 -5.61
N ASP A 140 -7.07 0.75 -4.80
CA ASP A 140 -8.19 1.67 -4.90
C ASP A 140 -7.76 3.12 -4.66
N GLN A 141 -6.83 3.35 -3.73
CA GLN A 141 -6.32 4.69 -3.40
C GLN A 141 -4.96 5.00 -4.04
N LEU A 142 -4.05 4.03 -4.13
CA LEU A 142 -2.65 4.25 -4.54
C LEU A 142 -2.34 3.76 -5.97
N GLY A 143 -3.30 3.14 -6.64
CA GLY A 143 -3.15 2.68 -8.02
C GLY A 143 -3.23 3.80 -9.05
N PHE A 144 -2.57 3.60 -10.20
CA PHE A 144 -2.72 4.45 -11.39
C PHE A 144 -3.47 3.69 -12.50
N GLY A 145 -4.20 4.42 -13.34
CA GLY A 145 -4.96 3.85 -14.44
C GLY A 145 -4.12 3.61 -15.70
N VAL A 146 -4.41 2.53 -16.41
CA VAL A 146 -3.83 2.18 -17.72
C VAL A 146 -4.97 1.91 -18.69
N ALA A 147 -5.01 2.67 -19.79
CA ALA A 147 -6.10 2.65 -20.75
C ALA A 147 -5.90 1.59 -21.86
N PRO A 148 -6.98 0.97 -22.37
CA PRO A 148 -6.96 0.19 -23.60
C PRO A 148 -6.62 1.05 -24.82
N GLY A 149 -6.07 0.42 -25.86
CA GLY A 149 -5.63 1.10 -27.08
C GLY A 149 -4.27 1.80 -26.99
N PHE A 150 -3.59 1.65 -25.85
CA PHE A 150 -2.26 2.22 -25.61
C PHE A 150 -1.27 1.18 -25.09
N GLN A 151 -0.01 1.38 -25.49
CA GLN A 151 1.16 0.80 -24.83
C GLN A 151 1.70 1.86 -23.87
N THR A 152 1.65 1.54 -22.58
CA THR A 152 2.04 2.44 -21.49
C THR A 152 3.38 2.01 -20.93
N PHE A 153 4.36 2.89 -21.03
CA PHE A 153 5.68 2.74 -20.45
C PHE A 153 5.70 3.41 -19.07
N VAL A 154 6.04 2.63 -18.05
CA VAL A 154 6.17 3.06 -16.66
C VAL A 154 7.64 2.93 -16.27
N SER A 155 8.36 4.04 -16.43
CA SER A 155 9.75 4.15 -16.01
C SER A 155 9.80 4.34 -14.49
N CYS A 156 10.45 3.42 -13.79
CA CYS A 156 10.50 3.38 -12.34
C CYS A 156 11.88 3.75 -11.81
N GLN A 157 11.90 4.40 -10.64
CA GLN A 157 13.11 4.63 -9.85
C GLN A 157 12.85 4.16 -8.40
N GLN A 158 13.72 3.28 -7.89
CA GLN A 158 13.60 2.83 -6.50
C GLN A 158 14.10 3.92 -5.55
N GLN A 159 13.28 4.29 -4.58
CA GLN A 159 13.61 5.25 -3.53
C GLN A 159 13.58 4.54 -2.17
N ARG A 160 14.64 4.67 -1.38
CA ARG A 160 14.73 4.18 0.00
C ARG A 160 14.62 5.38 0.93
N LEU A 161 13.55 5.42 1.73
CA LEU A 161 13.28 6.52 2.65
C LEU A 161 13.56 6.04 4.07
N VAL A 162 14.42 6.78 4.78
CA VAL A 162 14.78 6.55 6.17
C VAL A 162 14.45 7.77 7.00
N TYR A 163 13.55 7.61 7.96
CA TYR A 163 13.06 8.67 8.84
C TYR A 163 13.60 8.50 10.26
N LEU A 164 13.65 9.60 11.01
CA LEU A 164 14.07 9.58 12.40
C LEU A 164 12.89 9.35 13.35
N PRO A 165 13.06 8.53 14.40
CA PRO A 165 12.04 8.34 15.42
C PRO A 165 11.94 9.57 16.35
N PRO A 166 10.88 9.64 17.19
CA PRO A 166 10.80 10.62 18.26
C PRO A 166 12.05 10.55 19.17
N PRO A 167 12.61 11.69 19.62
CA PRO A 167 12.10 13.07 19.54
C PRO A 167 12.48 13.85 18.27
N TRP A 168 13.24 13.28 17.33
CA TRP A 168 13.73 14.02 16.16
C TRP A 168 12.75 14.04 14.98
N GLY A 169 11.93 13.00 14.85
CA GLY A 169 10.87 12.92 13.84
C GLY A 169 9.69 12.12 14.36
N ASP A 170 8.76 11.77 13.47
CA ASP A 170 7.58 10.97 13.81
C ASP A 170 7.51 9.73 12.90
N CYS A 171 8.28 8.71 13.25
CA CYS A 171 8.20 7.42 12.60
C CYS A 171 8.10 6.27 13.61
N LYS A 172 7.48 5.18 13.19
CA LYS A 172 7.38 3.94 13.95
C LYS A 172 8.49 2.98 13.55
N ALA A 173 9.36 2.63 14.50
CA ALA A 173 10.44 1.66 14.31
C ALA A 173 10.05 0.25 14.77
N THR A 174 8.98 0.13 15.56
CA THR A 174 8.53 -1.16 16.10
C THR A 174 7.76 -1.96 15.05
N PRO A 175 7.90 -3.29 15.04
CA PRO A 175 7.06 -4.17 14.25
C PRO A 175 5.57 -3.95 14.52
N ILE A 176 4.73 -4.40 13.59
CA ILE A 176 3.29 -4.34 13.77
C ILE A 176 2.86 -5.39 14.80
N GLU A 177 2.10 -4.98 15.81
CA GLU A 177 1.37 -5.91 16.67
C GLU A 177 0.03 -6.20 15.99
N SER A 178 0.07 -7.09 14.99
CA SER A 178 -1.10 -7.48 14.21
C SER A 178 -1.12 -8.98 14.04
N ASP A 179 -2.30 -9.58 14.13
CA ASP A 179 -2.51 -11.01 13.88
C ASP A 179 -2.40 -11.38 12.39
N PHE A 180 -2.47 -10.37 11.49
CA PHE A 180 -2.57 -10.56 10.04
C PHE A 180 -1.28 -10.33 9.24
N PHE A 181 -0.42 -9.42 9.68
CA PHE A 181 0.75 -8.95 8.94
C PHE A 181 2.01 -9.09 9.81
N THR A 182 3.13 -9.49 9.20
CA THR A 182 4.42 -9.61 9.88
C THR A 182 5.20 -8.30 9.91
N ASN A 183 5.17 -7.57 8.79
CA ASN A 183 5.92 -6.32 8.62
C ASN A 183 4.99 -5.12 8.77
N TYR A 184 5.49 -4.07 9.46
CA TYR A 184 4.77 -2.81 9.55
C TYR A 184 4.93 -2.02 8.25
N SER A 185 3.80 -1.69 7.64
CA SER A 185 3.68 -0.69 6.58
C SER A 185 2.45 0.16 6.84
N ILE A 186 2.39 1.32 6.20
CA ILE A 186 1.24 2.22 6.38
C ILE A 186 -0.05 1.57 5.88
N THR A 187 -0.01 0.82 4.78
CA THR A 187 -1.17 0.10 4.25
C THR A 187 -1.54 -1.08 5.14
N ALA A 188 -0.58 -1.89 5.62
CA ALA A 188 -0.87 -2.97 6.55
C ALA A 188 -1.57 -2.47 7.82
N CYS A 189 -1.10 -1.35 8.38
CA CYS A 189 -1.72 -0.70 9.53
C CYS A 189 -3.18 -0.28 9.26
N ARG A 190 -3.44 0.31 8.08
CA ARG A 190 -4.80 0.72 7.71
C ARG A 190 -5.72 -0.47 7.48
N LEU A 191 -5.27 -1.50 6.73
CA LEU A 191 -6.06 -2.72 6.53
C LEU A 191 -6.39 -3.41 7.85
N ASP A 192 -5.42 -3.52 8.75
CA ASP A 192 -5.61 -4.10 10.09
C ASP A 192 -6.63 -3.28 10.91
N CYS A 193 -6.53 -1.95 10.90
CA CYS A 193 -7.48 -1.07 11.58
C CYS A 193 -8.91 -1.18 11.02
N GLU A 194 -9.07 -1.13 9.69
CA GLU A 194 -10.37 -1.28 9.01
C GLU A 194 -10.99 -2.65 9.31
N THR A 195 -10.17 -3.71 9.29
CA THR A 195 -10.61 -5.08 9.57
C THR A 195 -11.11 -5.22 11.00
N ARG A 196 -10.36 -4.70 11.98
CA ARG A 196 -10.76 -4.74 13.39
C ARG A 196 -12.04 -3.96 13.63
N TYR A 197 -12.14 -2.76 13.06
CA TYR A 197 -13.31 -1.90 13.20
C TYR A 197 -14.58 -2.55 12.68
N LEU A 198 -14.51 -3.19 11.50
CA LEU A 198 -15.65 -3.94 10.95
C LEU A 198 -15.96 -5.22 11.73
N ALA A 199 -14.94 -5.93 12.20
CA ALA A 199 -15.14 -7.11 13.03
C ALA A 199 -15.88 -6.75 14.34
N GLU A 200 -15.54 -5.62 14.96
CA GLU A 200 -16.18 -5.13 16.19
C GLU A 200 -17.61 -4.61 15.96
N ASN A 201 -17.85 -3.86 14.88
CA ASN A 201 -19.14 -3.19 14.65
C ASN A 201 -20.14 -4.02 13.84
N CYS A 202 -19.67 -4.81 12.88
CA CYS A 202 -20.52 -5.57 11.95
C CYS A 202 -20.40 -7.10 12.12
N ASN A 203 -19.51 -7.60 13.00
CA ASN A 203 -19.26 -9.03 13.24
C ASN A 203 -18.90 -9.82 11.96
N CYS A 204 -18.34 -9.15 10.97
CA CYS A 204 -17.97 -9.72 9.69
C CYS A 204 -16.80 -8.93 9.09
N ARG A 205 -16.18 -9.48 8.04
CA ARG A 205 -15.13 -8.81 7.27
C ARG A 205 -15.50 -8.71 5.79
N MET A 206 -14.96 -7.71 5.11
CA MET A 206 -15.04 -7.66 3.65
C MET A 206 -14.12 -8.72 3.00
N VAL A 207 -14.34 -9.01 1.72
CA VAL A 207 -13.65 -10.10 1.00
C VAL A 207 -12.14 -9.87 0.92
N HIS A 208 -11.72 -8.62 0.77
CA HIS A 208 -10.30 -8.22 0.67
C HIS A 208 -9.59 -8.11 2.03
N MET A 209 -10.34 -8.14 3.13
CA MET A 209 -9.77 -7.99 4.46
C MET A 209 -9.17 -9.30 4.95
N PRO A 210 -8.01 -9.26 5.61
CA PRO A 210 -7.39 -10.45 6.17
C PRO A 210 -8.20 -11.04 7.34
N GLY A 211 -7.79 -12.23 7.79
CA GLY A 211 -8.34 -12.90 8.97
C GLY A 211 -9.39 -13.97 8.68
N ASN A 212 -9.79 -14.65 9.75
CA ASN A 212 -10.68 -15.83 9.70
C ASN A 212 -12.14 -15.50 10.03
N ALA A 213 -12.48 -14.22 10.19
CA ALA A 213 -13.86 -13.81 10.38
C ALA A 213 -14.71 -14.16 9.15
N ASN A 214 -16.02 -14.33 9.36
CA ASN A 214 -16.96 -14.61 8.29
C ASN A 214 -17.02 -13.43 7.32
N VAL A 215 -17.12 -13.74 6.02
CA VAL A 215 -17.32 -12.71 4.99
C VAL A 215 -18.73 -12.13 5.16
N CYS A 216 -18.86 -10.81 5.12
CA CYS A 216 -20.15 -10.13 5.23
C CYS A 216 -21.10 -10.56 4.10
N THR A 217 -22.38 -10.71 4.40
CA THR A 217 -23.42 -10.92 3.38
C THR A 217 -23.68 -9.64 2.57
N PRO A 218 -24.26 -9.72 1.37
CA PRO A 218 -24.62 -8.51 0.60
C PRO A 218 -25.50 -7.51 1.36
N GLU A 219 -26.36 -8.01 2.26
CA GLU A 219 -27.19 -7.17 3.15
C GLU A 219 -26.32 -6.45 4.19
N GLN A 220 -25.37 -7.16 4.82
CA GLN A 220 -24.43 -6.57 5.76
C GLN A 220 -23.47 -5.56 5.11
N TYR A 221 -23.10 -5.75 3.84
CA TYR A 221 -22.32 -4.77 3.08
C TYR A 221 -23.06 -3.43 3.06
N LYS A 222 -24.29 -3.45 2.52
CA LYS A 222 -25.11 -2.26 2.35
C LYS A 222 -25.55 -1.60 3.66
N GLU A 223 -25.95 -2.41 4.64
CA GLU A 223 -26.56 -1.88 5.87
C GLU A 223 -25.54 -1.51 6.96
N CYS A 224 -24.35 -2.13 6.95
CA CYS A 224 -23.36 -1.94 8.01
C CYS A 224 -21.97 -1.61 7.47
N ALA A 225 -21.40 -2.44 6.60
CA ALA A 225 -19.98 -2.36 6.29
C ALA A 225 -19.61 -1.09 5.52
N ASP A 226 -20.37 -0.72 4.49
CA ASP A 226 -20.10 0.49 3.70
C ASP A 226 -20.31 1.76 4.54
N PRO A 227 -21.45 1.95 5.26
CA PRO A 227 -21.62 3.11 6.14
C PRO A 227 -20.57 3.19 7.26
N ALA A 228 -20.13 2.05 7.80
CA ALA A 228 -19.12 2.00 8.86
C ALA A 228 -17.75 2.45 8.34
N LEU A 229 -17.33 1.97 7.17
CA LEU A 229 -16.07 2.41 6.57
C LEU A 229 -16.12 3.87 6.12
N ASP A 230 -17.24 4.32 5.57
CA ASP A 230 -17.44 5.74 5.22
C ASP A 230 -17.36 6.66 6.44
N PHE A 231 -17.92 6.21 7.57
CA PHE A 231 -17.81 6.91 8.83
C PHE A 231 -16.37 6.93 9.34
N LEU A 232 -15.67 5.79 9.24
CA LEU A 232 -14.27 5.66 9.66
C LEU A 232 -13.38 6.63 8.87
N VAL A 233 -13.53 6.72 7.54
CA VAL A 233 -12.78 7.65 6.69
C VAL A 233 -13.07 9.12 7.04
N LYS A 234 -14.31 9.45 7.43
CA LYS A 234 -14.68 10.83 7.82
C LYS A 234 -14.17 11.22 9.22
N LYS A 235 -13.97 10.27 10.13
CA LYS A 235 -13.45 10.47 11.50
C LYS A 235 -12.04 9.92 11.71
N ASP A 236 -11.32 9.65 10.62
CA ASP A 236 -10.11 8.82 10.57
C ASP A 236 -9.00 9.29 11.52
N SER A 237 -8.96 10.59 11.83
CA SER A 237 -7.90 11.21 12.64
C SER A 237 -7.76 10.68 14.06
N GLU A 238 -8.80 10.07 14.64
CA GLU A 238 -8.75 9.56 16.03
C GLU A 238 -8.65 8.03 16.13
N TYR A 239 -9.25 7.28 15.21
CA TYR A 239 -9.38 5.82 15.36
C TYR A 239 -8.26 5.02 14.68
N CYS A 240 -7.82 5.43 13.49
CA CYS A 240 -6.78 4.73 12.72
C CYS A 240 -5.53 5.60 12.55
N ALA A 241 -4.87 5.94 13.65
CA ALA A 241 -3.63 6.71 13.66
C ALA A 241 -2.41 5.88 13.22
N CYS A 242 -2.28 5.66 11.91
CA CYS A 242 -1.14 4.95 11.32
C CYS A 242 0.04 5.88 11.04
N ARG A 243 1.14 5.70 11.77
CA ARG A 243 2.38 6.47 11.58
C ARG A 243 3.21 5.93 10.42
N THR A 244 4.07 6.76 9.87
CA THR A 244 5.02 6.32 8.84
C THR A 244 6.08 5.39 9.42
N PRO A 245 6.43 4.28 8.74
CA PRO A 245 7.56 3.44 9.16
C PRO A 245 8.89 4.22 9.06
N CYS A 246 9.85 3.91 9.93
CA CYS A 246 11.16 4.57 9.89
C CYS A 246 12.01 4.16 8.68
N ALA A 247 11.72 3.02 8.04
CA ALA A 247 12.34 2.60 6.80
C ALA A 247 11.26 2.11 5.85
N MET A 248 11.27 2.62 4.62
CA MET A 248 10.36 2.13 3.57
C MET A 248 10.98 2.25 2.18
N VAL A 249 10.46 1.44 1.25
CA VAL A 249 10.80 1.51 -0.17
C VAL A 249 9.62 2.09 -0.93
N ARG A 250 9.86 3.11 -1.74
CA ARG A 250 8.89 3.64 -2.70
C ARG A 250 9.43 3.51 -4.12
N TYR A 251 8.52 3.52 -5.08
CA TYR A 251 8.85 3.52 -6.49
C TYR A 251 8.34 4.82 -7.12
N GLY A 252 9.26 5.74 -7.41
CA GLY A 252 8.99 6.88 -8.28
C GLY A 252 8.64 6.36 -9.67
N LYS A 253 7.66 6.98 -10.34
CA LYS A 253 7.17 6.51 -11.64
C LYS A 253 6.94 7.68 -12.59
N GLU A 254 7.39 7.50 -13.82
CA GLU A 254 7.11 8.38 -14.95
C GLU A 254 6.37 7.59 -16.02
N LEU A 255 5.23 8.12 -16.47
CA LEU A 255 4.36 7.45 -17.42
C LEU A 255 4.48 8.11 -18.79
N SER A 256 4.63 7.28 -19.83
CA SER A 256 4.50 7.71 -21.23
C SER A 256 3.70 6.67 -22.01
N MET A 257 3.05 7.10 -23.09
CA MET A 257 2.09 6.26 -23.82
C MET A 257 2.27 6.39 -25.32
N VAL A 258 2.11 5.29 -26.03
CA VAL A 258 2.01 5.25 -27.49
C VAL A 258 0.78 4.45 -27.91
N LYS A 259 0.21 4.76 -29.07
CA LYS A 259 -1.00 4.08 -29.56
C LYS A 259 -0.71 2.65 -30.02
N ILE A 260 -1.58 1.71 -29.64
CA ILE A 260 -1.59 0.33 -30.16
C ILE A 260 -3.05 -0.06 -30.52
N PRO A 261 -3.29 -0.74 -31.66
CA PRO A 261 -2.34 -1.12 -32.70
C PRO A 261 -1.99 0.00 -33.67
N SER A 262 -0.89 -0.18 -34.40
CA SER A 262 -0.62 0.62 -35.59
C SER A 262 -1.47 0.12 -36.76
N LYS A 263 -1.65 0.93 -37.81
CA LYS A 263 -2.39 0.51 -39.01
C LYS A 263 -1.83 -0.77 -39.64
N ALA A 264 -0.52 -1.01 -39.52
CA ALA A 264 0.14 -2.20 -40.04
C ALA A 264 -0.08 -3.44 -39.17
N SER A 265 -0.10 -3.29 -37.83
CA SER A 265 -0.23 -4.42 -36.89
C SER A 265 -1.68 -4.78 -36.56
N ALA A 266 -2.65 -3.89 -36.85
CA ALA A 266 -4.07 -4.10 -36.54
C ALA A 266 -4.61 -5.43 -37.10
N ARG A 267 -4.43 -5.68 -38.41
CA ARG A 267 -4.86 -6.92 -39.07
C ARG A 267 -4.19 -8.17 -38.51
N TYR A 268 -2.92 -8.06 -38.16
CA TYR A 268 -2.16 -9.19 -37.62
C TYR A 268 -2.69 -9.58 -36.25
N LEU A 269 -2.90 -8.61 -35.34
CA LEU A 269 -3.41 -8.88 -33.99
C LEU A 269 -4.85 -9.38 -34.02
N ALA A 270 -5.70 -8.79 -34.88
CA ALA A 270 -7.07 -9.24 -35.10
C ALA A 270 -7.12 -10.73 -35.50
N LYS A 271 -6.30 -11.14 -36.48
CA LYS A 271 -6.21 -12.54 -36.91
C LYS A 271 -5.59 -13.45 -35.85
N LYS A 272 -4.56 -12.99 -35.15
CA LYS A 272 -3.84 -13.78 -34.12
C LYS A 272 -4.75 -14.14 -32.95
N PHE A 273 -5.58 -13.21 -32.49
CA PHE A 273 -6.48 -13.41 -31.34
C PHE A 273 -7.92 -13.73 -31.75
N ASN A 274 -8.18 -13.92 -33.05
CA ASN A 274 -9.51 -14.20 -33.59
C ASN A 274 -10.57 -13.18 -33.14
N LYS A 275 -10.25 -11.89 -33.23
CA LYS A 275 -11.11 -10.75 -32.85
C LYS A 275 -11.13 -9.70 -33.96
N THR A 276 -12.06 -8.76 -33.91
CA THR A 276 -12.14 -7.66 -34.89
C THR A 276 -11.06 -6.61 -34.65
N GLU A 277 -10.70 -5.83 -35.68
CA GLU A 277 -9.73 -4.74 -35.52
C GLU A 277 -10.19 -3.70 -34.48
N GLN A 278 -11.50 -3.40 -34.46
CA GLN A 278 -12.11 -2.50 -33.48
C GLN A 278 -12.00 -3.07 -32.07
N TYR A 279 -12.28 -4.38 -31.90
CA TYR A 279 -12.12 -5.04 -30.61
C TYR A 279 -10.69 -4.89 -30.07
N ILE A 280 -9.68 -5.07 -30.92
CA ILE A 280 -8.27 -4.93 -30.51
C ILE A 280 -7.98 -3.50 -30.05
N ALA A 281 -8.47 -2.49 -30.77
CA ALA A 281 -8.28 -1.09 -30.39
C ALA A 281 -8.97 -0.74 -29.06
N ASP A 282 -10.14 -1.30 -28.81
CA ASP A 282 -10.97 -0.95 -27.64
C ASP A 282 -10.62 -1.79 -26.41
N ASN A 283 -10.04 -3.00 -26.56
CA ASN A 283 -9.84 -3.93 -25.44
C ASN A 283 -8.39 -4.27 -25.12
N VAL A 284 -7.46 -4.09 -26.05
CA VAL A 284 -6.06 -4.50 -25.84
C VAL A 284 -5.24 -3.32 -25.33
N LEU A 285 -4.51 -3.54 -24.23
CA LEU A 285 -3.46 -2.65 -23.75
C LEU A 285 -2.14 -3.39 -23.61
N VAL A 286 -1.05 -2.62 -23.67
CA VAL A 286 0.28 -3.11 -23.33
C VAL A 286 0.82 -2.27 -22.18
N LEU A 287 1.42 -2.93 -21.19
CA LEU A 287 2.00 -2.30 -20.02
C LEU A 287 3.45 -2.75 -19.89
N ASP A 288 4.36 -1.79 -19.95
CA ASP A 288 5.79 -1.99 -19.78
C ASP A 288 6.24 -1.32 -18.48
N ILE A 289 6.67 -2.10 -17.49
CA ILE A 289 7.20 -1.62 -16.21
C ILE A 289 8.69 -1.95 -16.16
N PHE A 290 9.55 -0.95 -16.05
CA PHE A 290 11.00 -1.13 -16.04
C PHE A 290 11.68 -0.06 -15.20
N PHE A 291 12.94 -0.30 -14.83
CA PHE A 291 13.77 0.73 -14.19
C PHE A 291 14.49 1.58 -15.24
N GLU A 292 14.52 2.90 -15.04
CA GLU A 292 15.23 3.83 -15.93
C GLU A 292 16.74 3.52 -15.97
N ALA A 293 17.33 3.41 -14.79
CA ALA A 293 18.72 3.04 -14.56
C ALA A 293 18.82 2.16 -13.30
N LEU A 294 19.95 1.45 -13.12
CA LEU A 294 20.21 0.60 -11.96
C LEU A 294 20.72 1.40 -10.75
N ASN A 295 20.14 2.56 -10.52
CA ASN A 295 20.40 3.35 -9.34
C ASN A 295 19.17 3.33 -8.43
N TYR A 296 19.41 3.54 -7.15
CA TYR A 296 18.37 3.85 -6.20
C TYR A 296 18.69 5.19 -5.55
N GLU A 297 17.65 5.94 -5.24
CA GLU A 297 17.77 7.16 -4.46
C GLU A 297 17.62 6.82 -2.98
N MET A 298 18.50 7.33 -2.13
CA MET A 298 18.37 7.21 -0.68
C MET A 298 18.06 8.59 -0.10
N ILE A 299 16.91 8.70 0.56
CA ILE A 299 16.45 9.91 1.26
C ILE A 299 16.47 9.59 2.75
N GLU A 300 17.49 10.08 3.46
CA GLU A 300 17.69 9.83 4.88
C GLU A 300 17.61 11.13 5.69
N GLN A 301 16.81 11.11 6.75
CA GLN A 301 16.79 12.16 7.76
C GLN A 301 17.99 12.00 8.71
N LYS A 302 18.84 13.03 8.79
CA LYS A 302 19.98 13.07 9.70
C LYS A 302 19.76 14.08 10.81
N LYS A 303 20.25 13.75 12.01
CA LYS A 303 20.22 14.66 13.16
C LYS A 303 21.08 15.88 12.83
N ALA A 304 20.48 17.06 12.80
CA ALA A 304 21.21 18.29 12.53
C ALA A 304 22.24 18.61 13.63
N TYR A 305 21.97 18.14 14.85
CA TYR A 305 22.84 18.36 16.00
C TYR A 305 22.81 17.14 16.93
N GLU A 306 24.00 16.68 17.31
CA GLU A 306 24.19 15.57 18.24
C GLU A 306 24.77 16.06 19.56
N VAL A 307 24.67 15.23 20.60
CA VAL A 307 25.23 15.56 21.93
C VAL A 307 26.74 15.81 21.85
N ALA A 308 27.44 15.11 20.96
CA ALA A 308 28.86 15.37 20.70
C ALA A 308 29.11 16.79 20.15
N GLY A 309 28.25 17.26 19.23
CA GLY A 309 28.27 18.65 18.75
C GLY A 309 28.01 19.65 19.88
N LEU A 310 27.02 19.36 20.74
CA LEU A 310 26.71 20.18 21.92
C LEU A 310 27.89 20.35 22.86
N LEU A 311 28.53 19.24 23.22
CA LEU A 311 29.69 19.26 24.11
C LEU A 311 30.91 19.93 23.45
N GLY A 312 31.06 19.77 22.14
CA GLY A 312 32.08 20.44 21.35
C GLY A 312 31.91 21.96 21.37
N ASP A 313 30.70 22.46 21.13
CA ASP A 313 30.44 23.91 21.11
C ASP A 313 30.52 24.52 22.51
N ILE A 314 30.00 23.85 23.55
CA ILE A 314 30.14 24.29 24.95
C ILE A 314 31.62 24.30 25.34
N GLY A 315 32.33 23.20 25.12
CA GLY A 315 33.74 23.08 25.46
C GLY A 315 34.61 24.07 24.69
N GLY A 316 34.30 24.29 23.41
CA GLY A 316 34.97 25.28 22.56
C GLY A 316 34.77 26.71 23.05
N GLN A 317 33.54 27.10 23.39
CA GLN A 317 33.27 28.43 23.93
C GLN A 317 33.89 28.63 25.32
N MET A 318 33.81 27.64 26.20
CA MET A 318 34.43 27.69 27.52
C MET A 318 35.97 27.79 27.45
N GLY A 319 36.57 26.99 26.58
CA GLY A 319 38.02 27.03 26.33
C GLY A 319 38.46 28.35 25.71
N LEU A 320 37.65 28.94 24.81
CA LEU A 320 37.99 30.20 24.15
C LEU A 320 37.85 31.42 25.08
N PHE A 321 36.75 31.53 25.83
CA PHE A 321 36.46 32.73 26.63
C PHE A 321 37.12 32.72 28.01
N ILE A 322 37.18 31.56 28.66
CA ILE A 322 37.64 31.44 30.06
C ILE A 322 39.00 30.72 30.12
N GLY A 323 39.37 29.97 29.07
CA GLY A 323 40.50 29.03 29.16
C GLY A 323 40.19 27.85 30.08
N ALA A 324 38.92 27.66 30.42
CA ALA A 324 38.46 26.63 31.34
C ALA A 324 38.18 25.31 30.61
N SER A 325 38.47 24.22 31.28
CA SER A 325 38.11 22.87 30.88
C SER A 325 37.28 22.19 31.97
N LEU A 326 36.76 20.99 31.70
CA LEU A 326 36.10 20.18 32.71
C LEU A 326 36.99 19.98 33.96
N LEU A 327 38.31 19.86 33.77
CA LEU A 327 39.26 19.72 34.88
C LEU A 327 39.29 20.98 35.75
N THR A 328 39.28 22.17 35.16
CA THR A 328 39.26 23.43 35.95
C THR A 328 37.99 23.58 36.77
N ILE A 329 36.85 23.05 36.30
CA ILE A 329 35.60 23.03 37.09
C ILE A 329 35.74 22.09 38.29
N LEU A 330 36.30 20.89 38.08
CA LEU A 330 36.53 19.93 39.16
C LEU A 330 37.49 20.47 40.22
N GLU A 331 38.55 21.18 39.82
CA GLU A 331 39.47 21.84 40.75
C GLU A 331 38.77 22.90 41.62
N ILE A 332 37.85 23.68 41.05
CA ILE A 332 37.05 24.64 41.81
C ILE A 332 36.16 23.92 42.83
N PHE A 333 35.53 22.80 42.45
CA PHE A 333 34.73 22.00 43.38
C PHE A 333 35.55 21.40 44.51
N ASP A 334 36.75 20.88 44.23
CA ASP A 334 37.67 20.37 45.24
C ASP A 334 38.09 21.47 46.22
N TYR A 335 38.42 22.66 45.71
CA TYR A 335 38.76 23.82 46.54
C TYR A 335 37.58 24.23 47.44
N LEU A 336 36.37 24.35 46.88
CA LEU A 336 35.17 24.69 47.65
C LEU A 336 34.85 23.64 48.72
N TYR A 337 35.01 22.36 48.38
CA TYR A 337 34.82 21.26 49.32
C TYR A 337 35.84 21.35 50.46
N GLU A 338 37.13 21.54 50.15
CA GLU A 338 38.18 21.67 51.16
C GLU A 338 37.93 22.88 52.09
N VAL A 339 37.54 24.03 51.53
CA VAL A 339 37.22 25.24 52.32
C VAL A 339 36.02 25.01 53.23
N SER A 340 34.97 24.35 52.75
CA SER A 340 33.77 24.03 53.55
C SER A 340 34.02 22.97 54.64
N ALA A 341 34.97 22.06 54.40
CA ALA A 341 35.33 20.99 55.33
C ALA A 341 36.32 21.44 56.42
N ARG A 342 36.90 22.64 56.34
CA ARG A 342 37.75 23.18 57.42
C ARG A 342 36.89 23.57 58.63
N PRO A 343 37.11 22.96 59.82
CA PRO A 343 36.39 23.37 61.02
C PRO A 343 36.81 24.80 61.40
N ALA A 344 35.82 25.62 61.83
CA ALA A 344 36.05 26.98 62.29
C ALA A 344 37.20 27.04 63.32
N PRO A 345 38.08 28.06 63.27
CA PRO A 345 39.18 28.18 64.21
C PRO A 345 38.60 28.22 65.63
N ARG A 346 39.00 27.26 66.47
CA ARG A 346 38.70 27.30 67.91
C ARG A 346 39.29 28.58 68.48
N PRO A 347 38.52 29.41 69.22
CA PRO A 347 39.08 30.60 69.83
C PRO A 347 40.17 30.19 70.83
N CYS A 348 41.37 30.75 70.67
CA CYS A 348 42.47 30.58 71.62
C CYS A 348 42.08 31.14 72.99
N THR A 349 41.64 30.28 73.90
CA THR A 349 41.47 30.63 75.31
C THR A 349 42.84 30.66 76.00
N GLY A 350 43.40 31.87 76.11
CA GLY A 350 44.10 32.39 77.28
C GLY A 350 45.27 31.58 77.86
N CYS A 351 46.48 32.13 77.69
CA CYS A 351 47.63 31.90 78.57
C CYS A 351 47.22 32.00 80.05
N ARG A 352 47.37 30.92 80.83
CA ARG A 352 47.39 31.01 82.29
C ARG A 352 48.78 31.41 82.75
N GLY A 353 48.87 32.56 83.41
CA GLY A 353 50.05 32.98 84.14
C GLY A 353 50.39 32.01 85.27
N ALA A 354 51.68 31.73 85.40
CA ALA A 354 52.26 31.04 86.55
C ALA A 354 52.25 32.00 87.76
N GLY A 355 51.75 31.52 88.89
CA GLY A 355 51.95 32.11 90.21
C GLY A 355 53.04 31.37 90.96
#